data_AF-A0A0P0XZT9-F1
#
_entry.id   AF-A0A0P0XZT9-F1
#
_cell.length_a   1.000
_cell.length_b   1.000
_cell.length_c   1.000
_cell.angle_alpha   90.00
_cell.angle_beta   90.00
_cell.angle_gamma   90.00
#
_symmetry.space_group_name_H-M   'P 1'
#
loop_
_entity.id
_entity.type
_entity.pdbx_description
1 polymer ?
#
loop_
_entity_poly.entity_id
_entity_poly.type
_entity_poly.pdbx_seq_one_letter_code
_entity_poly.pdbx_strand_id
1 'polypeptide(L)'
;MAASYMSVAAAVSGATGSYDPKAFCSKTTDVASCLRVYPTLPDDVAKSQDNEQLYTRLYDYCGVKIYEASSLAESMIATTTAADPVIIATFFPQWKGDEAITTKTHPGKCLLSCNKTIGDVDAIQTCGNTYMEDRPPMIHQNLTVLFHGGHPLPLCKSGCSERSSSEGEAILATKFKYIWTLLDLLEAVLPEYLSETATGAKHKTTTPSPAAASTAP
;
A
#
# COMPACT_ATOMS: atom_id res chain seq x y z
N MET A 1 -43.88 26.34 18.70
CA MET A 1 -42.82 25.41 18.30
C MET A 1 -42.14 25.98 17.06
N ALA A 2 -40.99 26.62 17.22
CA ALA A 2 -40.18 27.09 16.11
C ALA A 2 -38.73 26.67 16.42
N ALA A 3 -38.36 25.48 15.97
CA ALA A 3 -36.99 25.01 16.01
C ALA A 3 -36.25 25.72 14.88
N SER A 4 -35.56 26.81 15.21
CA SER A 4 -34.65 27.48 14.29
C SER A 4 -33.46 26.57 14.05
N TYR A 5 -33.49 25.83 12.95
CA TYR A 5 -32.34 25.11 12.42
C TYR A 5 -31.34 26.15 11.89
N MET A 6 -30.40 26.58 12.74
CA MET A 6 -29.19 27.24 12.26
C MET A 6 -28.40 26.21 11.48
N SER A 7 -28.45 26.35 10.16
CA SER A 7 -27.60 25.63 9.22
C SER A 7 -26.15 25.86 9.62
N VAL A 8 -25.49 24.79 10.05
CA VAL A 8 -24.03 24.76 10.04
C VAL A 8 -23.64 24.73 8.57
N ALA A 9 -23.43 25.92 8.01
CA ALA A 9 -22.64 26.09 6.81
C ALA A 9 -21.23 25.61 7.18
N ALA A 10 -20.95 24.33 6.96
CA ALA A 10 -19.59 23.83 6.97
C ALA A 10 -18.84 24.65 5.93
N ALA A 11 -17.98 25.53 6.43
CA ALA A 11 -17.09 26.33 5.63
C ALA A 11 -16.35 25.39 4.68
N VAL A 12 -16.51 25.62 3.38
CA VAL A 12 -15.57 25.13 2.38
C VAL A 12 -14.27 25.84 2.69
N SER A 13 -13.46 25.23 3.57
CA SER A 13 -12.08 25.65 3.76
C SER A 13 -11.33 25.28 2.49
N GLY A 14 -11.46 26.15 1.48
CA GLY A 14 -10.41 26.40 0.53
C GLY A 14 -9.24 27.00 1.29
N ALA A 15 -8.54 26.18 2.07
CA ALA A 15 -7.23 26.52 2.56
C ALA A 15 -6.33 26.49 1.34
N THR A 16 -5.80 27.65 0.95
CA THR A 16 -4.67 27.82 0.02
C THR A 16 -3.37 27.20 0.56
N GLY A 17 -3.47 26.16 1.40
CA GLY A 17 -2.34 25.37 1.83
C GLY A 17 -1.86 24.54 0.65
N SER A 18 -0.55 24.57 0.40
CA SER A 18 0.07 23.56 -0.48
C SER A 18 -0.39 22.18 -0.03
N TYR A 19 -0.79 21.33 -0.97
CA TYR A 19 -1.06 19.93 -0.70
C TYR A 19 0.15 19.30 0.00
N ASP A 20 -0.08 18.68 1.16
CA ASP A 20 0.95 18.03 1.97
C ASP A 20 0.63 16.54 2.11
N PRO A 21 1.15 15.69 1.22
CA PRO A 21 0.87 14.26 1.27
C PRO A 21 1.42 13.59 2.55
N LYS A 22 2.35 14.22 3.27
CA LYS A 22 2.85 13.72 4.56
C LYS A 22 1.79 13.80 5.66
N ALA A 23 0.82 14.71 5.54
CA ALA A 23 -0.24 14.88 6.53
C ALA A 23 -1.09 13.60 6.70
N PHE A 24 -1.16 12.74 5.67
CA PHE A 24 -1.83 11.44 5.75
C PHE A 24 -1.23 10.48 6.77
N CYS A 25 0.06 10.63 7.15
CA CYS A 25 0.63 9.84 8.23
C CYS A 25 -0.10 10.01 9.57
N SER A 26 -0.85 11.09 9.79
CA SER A 26 -1.65 11.27 11.00
C SER A 26 -2.90 10.36 11.07
N LYS A 27 -3.32 9.80 9.92
CA LYS A 27 -4.50 8.94 9.78
C LYS A 27 -4.16 7.44 9.80
N THR A 28 -2.89 7.08 9.67
CA THR A 28 -2.43 5.68 9.69
C THR A 28 -2.52 5.05 11.07
N THR A 29 -2.60 3.72 11.14
CA THR A 29 -2.58 2.98 12.42
C THR A 29 -1.24 3.06 13.16
N ASP A 30 -0.13 3.27 12.45
CA ASP A 30 1.22 3.43 13.01
C ASP A 30 1.90 4.72 12.51
N VAL A 31 1.49 5.85 13.09
CA VAL A 31 1.98 7.20 12.77
C VAL A 31 3.52 7.27 12.82
N ALA A 32 4.13 6.62 13.82
CA ALA A 32 5.58 6.66 14.01
C ALA A 32 6.32 5.92 12.88
N SER A 33 5.82 4.75 12.46
CA SER A 33 6.39 4.06 11.30
C SER A 33 6.15 4.83 10.01
N CYS A 34 4.97 5.41 9.80
CA CYS A 34 4.70 6.24 8.62
C CYS A 34 5.67 7.41 8.52
N LEU A 35 5.84 8.19 9.60
CA LEU A 35 6.77 9.33 9.61
C LEU A 35 8.24 8.93 9.41
N ARG A 36 8.62 7.70 9.75
CA ARG A 36 9.95 7.14 9.49
C ARG A 36 10.12 6.73 8.03
N VAL A 37 9.08 6.17 7.41
CA VAL A 37 9.08 5.67 6.04
C VAL A 37 8.90 6.79 5.02
N TYR A 38 8.05 7.78 5.30
CA TYR A 38 7.70 8.84 4.36
C TYR A 38 8.90 9.55 3.72
N PRO A 39 9.98 9.92 4.45
CA PRO A 39 11.16 10.56 3.86
C PRO A 39 11.96 9.67 2.90
N THR A 40 11.68 8.37 2.87
CA THR A 40 12.34 7.39 1.98
C THR A 40 11.55 7.14 0.69
N LEU A 41 10.36 7.72 0.58
CA LEU A 41 9.53 7.58 -0.61
C LEU A 41 10.23 8.23 -1.82
N PRO A 42 10.02 7.69 -3.04
CA PRO A 42 10.40 8.37 -4.26
C PRO A 42 9.82 9.78 -4.35
N ASP A 43 10.56 10.68 -4.99
CA ASP A 43 10.21 12.10 -5.10
C ASP A 43 8.85 12.33 -5.76
N ASP A 44 8.49 11.53 -6.76
CA ASP A 44 7.21 11.58 -7.45
C ASP A 44 6.05 11.18 -6.53
N VAL A 45 6.23 10.21 -5.64
CA VAL A 45 5.23 9.86 -4.62
C VAL A 45 5.14 10.97 -3.57
N ALA A 46 6.29 11.34 -2.98
CA ALA A 46 6.37 12.27 -1.84
C ALA A 46 5.98 13.72 -2.17
N LYS A 47 6.04 14.10 -3.45
CA LYS A 47 5.69 15.44 -3.97
C LYS A 47 4.45 15.41 -4.88
N SER A 48 3.59 14.41 -4.70
CA SER A 48 2.27 14.38 -5.35
C SER A 48 1.51 15.68 -5.08
N GLN A 49 0.71 16.13 -6.05
CA GLN A 49 0.07 17.46 -5.99
C GLN A 49 -1.38 17.42 -5.50
N ASP A 50 -1.99 16.23 -5.54
CA ASP A 50 -3.38 15.96 -5.19
C ASP A 50 -3.54 14.48 -4.78
N ASN A 51 -4.73 14.11 -4.31
CA ASN A 51 -5.01 12.77 -3.82
C ASN A 51 -5.02 11.71 -4.92
N GLU A 52 -5.38 12.07 -6.16
CA GLU A 52 -5.35 11.17 -7.32
C GLU A 52 -3.90 10.77 -7.67
N GLN A 53 -2.98 11.74 -7.75
CA GLN A 53 -1.57 11.50 -7.97
C GLN A 53 -0.95 10.71 -6.82
N LEU A 54 -1.26 11.07 -5.58
CA LEU A 54 -0.73 10.36 -4.42
C LEU A 54 -1.19 8.90 -4.42
N TYR A 55 -2.50 8.65 -4.58
CA TYR A 55 -3.05 7.31 -4.64
C TYR A 55 -2.41 6.49 -5.74
N THR A 56 -2.40 7.00 -6.98
CA THR A 56 -1.91 6.27 -8.15
C THR A 56 -0.43 5.89 -8.00
N ARG A 57 0.42 6.86 -7.63
CA ARG A 57 1.85 6.62 -7.48
C ARG A 57 2.18 5.75 -6.29
N LEU A 58 1.46 5.92 -5.17
CA LEU A 58 1.63 5.07 -3.99
C LEU A 58 1.17 3.64 -4.27
N TYR A 59 0.05 3.44 -4.97
CA TYR A 59 -0.43 2.14 -5.41
C TYR A 59 0.62 1.41 -6.24
N ASP A 60 1.13 2.05 -7.30
CA ASP A 60 2.17 1.48 -8.16
C ASP A 60 3.45 1.16 -7.37
N TYR A 61 3.89 2.08 -6.50
CA TYR A 61 5.08 1.89 -5.68
C TYR A 61 4.92 0.73 -4.69
N CYS A 62 3.75 0.58 -4.07
CA CYS A 62 3.46 -0.54 -3.21
C CYS A 62 3.54 -1.87 -3.99
N GLY A 63 3.01 -1.92 -5.21
CA GLY A 63 3.09 -3.09 -6.09
C GLY A 63 4.52 -3.51 -6.38
N VAL A 64 5.40 -2.54 -6.71
CA VAL A 64 6.84 -2.80 -6.92
C VAL A 64 7.48 -3.39 -5.66
N LYS A 65 7.18 -2.83 -4.48
CA LYS A 65 7.77 -3.32 -3.22
C LYS A 65 7.25 -4.68 -2.79
N ILE A 66 5.99 -4.97 -3.03
CA ILE A 66 5.44 -6.32 -2.86
C ILE A 66 6.17 -7.30 -3.76
N TYR A 67 6.30 -7.00 -5.05
CA TYR A 67 7.01 -7.87 -6.00
C TYR A 67 8.47 -8.16 -5.57
N GLU A 68 9.22 -7.12 -5.16
CA GLU A 68 10.58 -7.29 -4.63
C GLU A 68 10.63 -8.23 -3.41
N ALA A 69 9.64 -8.13 -2.51
CA ALA A 69 9.58 -8.97 -1.31
C ALA A 69 9.14 -10.41 -1.63
N SER A 70 8.17 -10.58 -2.52
CA SER A 70 7.74 -11.90 -3.03
C SER A 70 8.92 -12.63 -3.67
N SER A 71 9.62 -11.97 -4.59
CA SER A 71 10.77 -12.56 -5.28
C SER A 71 11.88 -12.96 -4.31
N LEU A 72 12.16 -12.13 -3.29
CA LEU A 72 13.11 -12.48 -2.23
C LEU A 72 12.64 -13.72 -1.45
N ALA A 73 11.39 -13.72 -0.99
CA ALA A 73 10.84 -14.83 -0.21
C ALA A 73 10.86 -16.15 -1.00
N GLU A 74 10.44 -16.12 -2.26
CA GLU A 74 10.46 -17.26 -3.17
C GLU A 74 11.89 -17.76 -3.40
N SER A 75 12.85 -16.86 -3.63
CA SER A 75 14.27 -17.22 -3.78
C SER A 75 14.80 -17.90 -2.52
N MET A 76 14.46 -17.41 -1.33
CA MET A 76 14.87 -18.04 -0.07
C MET A 76 14.22 -19.41 0.15
N ILE A 77 12.97 -19.59 -0.27
CA ILE A 77 12.26 -20.88 -0.22
C ILE A 77 12.87 -21.87 -1.22
N ALA A 78 13.24 -21.42 -2.40
CA ALA A 78 13.90 -22.25 -3.41
C ALA A 78 15.31 -22.71 -2.96
N THR A 79 16.06 -21.84 -2.28
CA THR A 79 17.43 -22.16 -1.81
C THR A 79 17.44 -23.06 -0.58
N THR A 80 16.48 -22.89 0.33
CA THR A 80 16.24 -23.86 1.43
C THR A 80 15.83 -25.24 0.93
N THR A 81 15.33 -25.35 -0.31
CA THR A 81 14.90 -26.63 -0.90
C THR A 81 15.91 -27.32 -1.83
N ALA A 82 16.83 -26.62 -2.53
CA ALA A 82 17.99 -27.23 -3.22
C ALA A 82 19.04 -26.29 -3.89
N ALA A 83 19.07 -24.97 -3.68
CA ALA A 83 19.77 -24.08 -4.64
C ALA A 83 21.11 -23.45 -4.17
N ASP A 84 22.04 -23.39 -5.15
CA ASP A 84 23.41 -22.89 -5.15
C ASP A 84 23.55 -21.43 -4.62
N PRO A 85 24.51 -21.15 -3.71
CA PRO A 85 24.81 -19.80 -3.20
C PRO A 85 25.03 -18.72 -4.27
N VAL A 86 25.51 -19.08 -5.46
CA VAL A 86 25.78 -18.15 -6.58
C VAL A 86 24.51 -17.44 -7.06
N ILE A 87 23.35 -18.10 -7.00
CA ILE A 87 22.08 -17.51 -7.41
C ILE A 87 21.70 -16.35 -6.47
N ILE A 88 21.93 -16.51 -5.17
CA ILE A 88 21.53 -15.53 -4.14
C ILE A 88 22.32 -14.22 -4.28
N ALA A 89 23.63 -14.30 -4.46
CA ALA A 89 24.49 -13.14 -4.64
C ALA A 89 24.12 -12.31 -5.89
N THR A 90 23.60 -12.98 -6.94
CA THR A 90 23.18 -12.32 -8.18
C THR A 90 21.95 -11.44 -7.96
N PHE A 91 20.97 -11.89 -7.16
CA PHE A 91 19.75 -11.12 -6.89
C PHE A 91 19.90 -10.14 -5.71
N PHE A 92 20.81 -10.41 -4.77
CA PHE A 92 20.93 -9.63 -3.53
C PHE A 92 22.40 -9.33 -3.19
N PRO A 93 22.99 -8.26 -3.75
CA PRO A 93 24.40 -7.90 -3.52
C PRO A 93 24.74 -7.62 -2.05
N GLN A 94 23.74 -7.24 -1.25
CA GLN A 94 23.91 -7.00 0.19
C GLN A 94 23.97 -8.27 1.04
N TRP A 95 23.68 -9.44 0.46
CA TRP A 95 23.77 -10.72 1.16
C TRP A 95 25.24 -11.14 1.26
N LYS A 96 25.79 -11.17 2.49
CA LYS A 96 27.14 -11.66 2.79
C LYS A 96 27.07 -13.10 3.28
N GLY A 97 26.61 -14.01 2.43
CA GLY A 97 26.42 -15.42 2.81
C GLY A 97 27.74 -16.18 2.91
N ASP A 98 28.27 -16.35 4.13
CA ASP A 98 29.32 -17.34 4.45
C ASP A 98 28.75 -18.68 4.96
N GLU A 99 27.42 -18.81 5.13
CA GLU A 99 26.81 -20.10 5.45
C GLU A 99 26.72 -20.96 4.18
N ALA A 100 27.68 -21.88 4.04
CA ALA A 100 27.57 -23.00 3.12
C ALA A 100 26.33 -23.85 3.48
N ILE A 101 25.19 -23.56 2.83
CA ILE A 101 23.93 -24.30 2.95
C ILE A 101 24.15 -25.71 2.39
N THR A 102 24.74 -26.60 3.18
CA THR A 102 25.00 -28.01 2.80
C THR A 102 23.95 -28.97 3.37
N THR A 103 23.09 -28.51 4.27
CA THR A 103 21.91 -29.25 4.70
C THR A 103 20.65 -28.56 4.18
N LYS A 104 19.75 -29.33 3.56
CA LYS A 104 18.38 -28.91 3.22
C LYS A 104 17.63 -28.52 4.50
N THR A 105 17.88 -27.32 4.99
CA THR A 105 17.18 -26.77 6.15
C THR A 105 15.82 -26.32 5.64
N HIS A 106 14.76 -27.00 6.06
CA HIS A 106 13.39 -26.62 5.71
C HIS A 106 13.17 -25.13 6.00
N PRO A 107 12.46 -24.38 5.14
CA PRO A 107 12.19 -22.97 5.38
C PRO A 107 11.57 -22.78 6.77
N GLY A 108 12.09 -21.78 7.50
CA GLY A 108 11.63 -21.45 8.83
C GLY A 108 10.17 -21.00 8.84
N LYS A 109 9.53 -21.08 10.01
CA LYS A 109 8.14 -20.64 10.17
C LYS A 109 7.97 -19.15 9.86
N CYS A 110 8.98 -18.34 10.18
CA CYS A 110 9.02 -16.93 9.82
C CYS A 110 8.95 -16.74 8.30
N LEU A 111 9.86 -17.37 7.55
CA LEU A 111 9.89 -17.27 6.09
C LEU A 111 8.56 -17.71 5.46
N LEU A 112 8.03 -18.86 5.87
CA LEU A 112 6.75 -19.35 5.34
C LEU A 112 5.58 -18.43 5.67
N SER A 113 5.53 -17.90 6.91
CA SER A 113 4.50 -16.95 7.31
C SER A 113 4.63 -15.62 6.58
N CYS A 114 5.84 -15.07 6.45
CA CYS A 114 6.13 -13.87 5.67
C CYS A 114 5.69 -14.03 4.23
N ASN A 115 6.10 -15.12 3.57
CA ASN A 115 5.76 -15.39 2.18
C ASN A 115 4.23 -15.44 1.97
N LYS A 116 3.53 -16.16 2.85
CA LYS A 116 2.06 -16.21 2.81
C LYS A 116 1.45 -14.81 2.94
N THR A 117 1.88 -14.03 3.94
CA THR A 117 1.33 -12.70 4.17
C THR A 117 1.64 -11.73 3.04
N ILE A 118 2.82 -11.84 2.41
CA ILE A 118 3.14 -11.07 1.19
C ILE A 118 2.13 -11.40 0.08
N GLY A 119 1.81 -12.69 -0.14
CA GLY A 119 0.77 -13.10 -1.07
C GLY A 119 -0.63 -12.56 -0.69
N ASP A 120 -0.96 -12.54 0.60
CA ASP A 120 -2.24 -11.98 1.08
C ASP A 120 -2.35 -10.48 0.75
N VAL A 121 -1.29 -9.69 0.95
CA VAL A 121 -1.31 -8.25 0.62
C VAL A 121 -1.22 -7.97 -0.88
N ASP A 122 -0.57 -8.84 -1.66
CA ASP A 122 -0.57 -8.79 -3.12
C ASP A 122 -1.98 -9.03 -3.69
N ALA A 123 -2.69 -10.01 -3.14
CA ALA A 123 -4.08 -10.30 -3.50
C ALA A 123 -5.01 -9.10 -3.24
N ILE A 124 -4.78 -8.36 -2.16
CA ILE A 124 -5.53 -7.13 -1.87
C ILE A 124 -5.29 -6.07 -2.96
N GLN A 125 -4.04 -5.84 -3.36
CA GLN A 125 -3.74 -4.82 -4.39
C GLN A 125 -4.23 -5.21 -5.78
N THR A 126 -4.09 -6.48 -6.14
CA THR A 126 -4.46 -6.97 -7.48
C THR A 126 -5.96 -7.11 -7.65
N CYS A 127 -6.71 -7.34 -6.56
CA CYS A 127 -8.17 -7.50 -6.59
C CYS A 127 -8.66 -8.55 -7.61
N GLY A 128 -7.83 -9.56 -7.92
CA GLY A 128 -8.17 -10.57 -8.92
C GLY A 128 -8.51 -9.99 -10.30
N ASN A 129 -9.68 -10.35 -10.83
CA ASN A 129 -10.14 -9.94 -12.17
C ASN A 129 -10.94 -8.62 -12.18
N THR A 130 -10.89 -7.84 -11.12
CA THR A 130 -11.58 -6.55 -11.04
C THR A 130 -10.95 -5.52 -11.97
N TYR A 131 -11.78 -4.78 -12.72
CA TYR A 131 -11.36 -3.65 -13.56
C TYR A 131 -10.68 -2.56 -12.72
N MET A 132 -9.69 -1.88 -13.29
CA MET A 132 -8.84 -0.93 -12.56
C MET A 132 -9.65 0.17 -11.86
N GLU A 133 -10.69 0.68 -12.51
CA GLU A 133 -11.61 1.69 -12.00
C GLU A 133 -12.43 1.24 -10.77
N ASP A 134 -12.68 -0.06 -10.63
CA ASP A 134 -13.48 -0.65 -9.55
C ASP A 134 -12.61 -1.14 -8.38
N ARG A 135 -11.28 -1.18 -8.54
CA ARG A 135 -10.36 -1.63 -7.50
C ARG A 135 -10.30 -0.73 -6.26
N PRO A 136 -10.26 0.62 -6.34
CA PRO A 136 -9.99 1.45 -5.17
C PRO A 136 -10.98 1.23 -4.01
N PRO A 137 -12.31 1.14 -4.22
CA PRO A 137 -13.24 0.79 -3.14
C PRO A 137 -12.98 -0.58 -2.51
N MET A 138 -12.64 -1.59 -3.34
CA MET A 138 -12.34 -2.95 -2.86
C MET A 138 -11.03 -3.00 -2.07
N ILE A 139 -9.99 -2.33 -2.55
CA ILE A 139 -8.70 -2.18 -1.86
C ILE A 139 -8.95 -1.52 -0.50
N HIS A 140 -9.69 -0.42 -0.47
CA HIS A 140 -10.01 0.29 0.77
C HIS A 140 -10.69 -0.64 1.77
N GLN A 141 -11.77 -1.32 1.37
CA GLN A 141 -12.48 -2.24 2.24
C GLN A 141 -11.56 -3.35 2.80
N ASN A 142 -10.73 -3.95 1.94
CA ASN A 142 -9.83 -5.03 2.34
C ASN A 142 -8.71 -4.55 3.27
N LEU A 143 -8.13 -3.37 3.02
CA LEU A 143 -7.13 -2.77 3.90
C LEU A 143 -7.75 -2.34 5.23
N THR A 144 -8.96 -1.78 5.22
CA THR A 144 -9.66 -1.44 6.45
C THR A 144 -9.90 -2.70 7.31
N VAL A 145 -10.28 -3.83 6.71
CA VAL A 145 -10.37 -5.11 7.43
C VAL A 145 -9.00 -5.57 7.95
N LEU A 146 -7.94 -5.44 7.15
CA LEU A 146 -6.58 -5.83 7.53
C LEU A 146 -6.08 -5.05 8.74
N PHE A 147 -6.28 -3.73 8.77
CA PHE A 147 -5.74 -2.84 9.80
C PHE A 147 -6.68 -2.65 11.00
N HIS A 148 -8.00 -2.70 10.79
CA HIS A 148 -9.00 -2.39 11.82
C HIS A 148 -9.88 -3.59 12.22
N GLY A 149 -9.77 -4.73 11.53
CA GLY A 149 -10.57 -5.94 11.82
C GLY A 149 -10.18 -6.70 13.10
N GLY A 150 -9.11 -6.29 13.79
CA GLY A 150 -8.65 -6.92 15.04
C GLY A 150 -7.96 -8.28 14.85
N HIS A 151 -7.55 -8.60 13.61
CA HIS A 151 -6.78 -9.80 13.33
C HIS A 151 -5.39 -9.75 13.97
N PRO A 152 -4.83 -10.88 14.42
CA PRO A 152 -3.47 -10.91 14.93
C PRO A 152 -2.48 -10.51 13.83
N LEU A 153 -1.50 -9.69 14.20
CA LEU A 153 -0.46 -9.27 13.28
C LEU A 153 0.32 -10.49 12.75
N PRO A 154 0.68 -10.50 11.45
CA PRO A 154 1.50 -11.56 10.88
C PRO A 154 2.88 -11.57 11.54
N LEU A 155 3.50 -12.76 11.66
CA LEU A 155 4.83 -12.91 12.28
C LEU A 155 5.87 -11.97 11.67
N CYS A 156 5.78 -11.75 10.36
CA CYS A 156 6.64 -10.85 9.60
C CYS A 156 6.60 -9.39 10.11
N LYS A 157 5.44 -8.95 10.61
CA LYS A 157 5.24 -7.62 11.18
C LYS A 157 5.60 -7.56 12.66
N SER A 158 5.21 -8.55 13.46
CA SER A 158 5.55 -8.61 14.89
C SER A 158 7.04 -8.85 15.14
N GLY A 159 7.76 -9.37 14.15
CA GLY A 159 9.18 -9.70 14.22
C GLY A 159 9.40 -11.21 14.31
N CYS A 160 10.44 -11.67 13.62
CA CYS A 160 10.87 -13.07 13.66
C CYS A 160 11.81 -13.27 14.85
N SER A 161 11.23 -13.30 16.04
CA SER A 161 11.94 -13.39 17.32
C SER A 161 12.42 -14.80 17.66
N GLU A 162 12.11 -15.81 16.84
CA GLU A 162 12.70 -17.15 17.04
C GLU A 162 14.21 -17.05 16.76
N ARG A 163 15.05 -17.52 17.70
CA ARG A 163 16.53 -17.59 17.57
C ARG A 163 17.00 -18.35 16.32
N SER A 164 16.10 -19.04 15.63
CA SER A 164 16.34 -19.75 14.37
C SER A 164 16.20 -18.86 13.12
N SER A 165 15.90 -17.58 13.26
CA SER A 165 15.68 -16.72 12.10
C SER A 165 17.01 -16.33 11.47
N SER A 166 17.21 -16.70 10.20
CA SER A 166 18.42 -16.36 9.46
C SER A 166 18.52 -14.85 9.19
N GLU A 167 19.71 -14.37 8.84
CA GLU A 167 19.90 -12.97 8.39
C GLU A 167 18.95 -12.62 7.24
N GLY A 168 18.73 -13.56 6.30
CA GLY A 168 17.77 -13.40 5.22
C GLY A 168 16.33 -13.19 5.71
N GLU A 169 15.90 -13.93 6.75
CA GLU A 169 14.57 -13.77 7.34
C GLU A 169 14.39 -12.40 8.01
N ALA A 170 15.45 -11.87 8.65
CA ALA A 170 15.43 -10.52 9.21
C ALA A 170 15.32 -9.44 8.12
N ILE A 171 16.00 -9.61 6.98
CA ILE A 171 15.89 -8.74 5.81
C ILE A 171 14.46 -8.77 5.25
N LEU A 172 13.89 -9.96 5.09
CA LEU A 172 12.51 -10.13 4.59
C LEU A 172 11.49 -9.46 5.52
N ALA A 173 11.61 -9.66 6.84
CA ALA A 173 10.76 -9.02 7.83
C ALA A 173 10.88 -7.47 7.78
N THR A 174 12.08 -6.96 7.52
CA THR A 174 12.31 -5.51 7.36
C THR A 174 11.61 -4.97 6.11
N LYS A 175 11.73 -5.66 4.97
CA LYS A 175 10.99 -5.31 3.74
C LYS A 175 9.48 -5.37 3.95
N PHE A 176 8.98 -6.39 4.65
CA PHE A 176 7.56 -6.49 4.94
C PHE A 176 7.05 -5.36 5.83
N LYS A 177 7.80 -4.97 6.87
CA LYS A 177 7.43 -3.82 7.72
C LYS A 177 7.34 -2.52 6.92
N TYR A 178 8.21 -2.34 5.93
CA TYR A 178 8.13 -1.23 5.00
C TYR A 178 6.83 -1.26 4.18
N ILE A 179 6.55 -2.38 3.50
CA ILE A 179 5.32 -2.59 2.72
C ILE A 179 4.07 -2.37 3.58
N TRP A 180 4.04 -2.93 4.78
CA TRP A 180 2.94 -2.77 5.72
C TRP A 180 2.65 -1.29 6.02
N THR A 181 3.71 -0.49 6.18
CA THR A 181 3.59 0.95 6.43
C THR A 181 3.09 1.69 5.20
N LEU A 182 3.52 1.29 3.99
CA LEU A 182 3.02 1.87 2.75
C LEU A 182 1.54 1.56 2.52
N LEU A 183 1.11 0.34 2.81
CA LEU A 183 -0.29 -0.09 2.72
C LEU A 183 -1.19 0.65 3.73
N ASP A 184 -0.69 0.89 4.95
CA ASP A 184 -1.37 1.70 5.97
C ASP A 184 -1.53 3.16 5.49
N LEU A 185 -0.48 3.72 4.88
CA LEU A 185 -0.57 5.04 4.23
C LEU A 185 -1.55 5.03 3.05
N LEU A 186 -1.57 3.97 2.23
CA LEU A 186 -2.50 3.83 1.11
C LEU A 186 -3.97 3.78 1.59
N GLU A 187 -4.24 3.05 2.68
CA GLU A 187 -5.54 3.02 3.34
C GLU A 187 -5.98 4.42 3.78
N ALA A 188 -5.08 5.18 4.41
CA ALA A 188 -5.35 6.54 4.86
C ALA A 188 -5.68 7.54 3.72
N VAL A 189 -5.15 7.31 2.51
CA VAL A 189 -5.36 8.17 1.33
C VAL A 189 -6.68 7.85 0.62
N LEU A 190 -7.09 6.58 0.63
CA LEU A 190 -8.24 6.10 -0.13
C LEU A 190 -9.56 6.83 0.14
N PRO A 191 -9.95 7.17 1.38
CA PRO A 191 -11.18 7.93 1.63
C PRO A 191 -11.25 9.28 0.91
N GLU A 192 -10.14 10.02 0.85
CA GLU A 192 -10.09 11.34 0.20
C GLU A 192 -10.15 11.18 -1.32
N TYR A 193 -9.38 10.24 -1.87
CA TYR A 193 -9.42 9.89 -3.30
C TYR A 193 -10.83 9.45 -3.76
N LEU A 194 -11.50 8.58 -2.98
CA LEU A 194 -12.86 8.12 -3.28
C LEU A 194 -13.89 9.24 -3.19
N SER A 195 -13.69 10.20 -2.29
CA SER A 195 -14.58 11.36 -2.14
C SER A 195 -14.45 12.34 -3.32
N GLU A 196 -13.22 12.58 -3.79
CA GLU A 196 -12.94 13.43 -4.96
C GLU A 196 -13.47 12.81 -6.26
N THR A 197 -13.26 11.52 -6.47
CA THR A 197 -13.77 10.81 -7.66
C THR A 197 -15.31 10.80 -7.71
N ALA A 198 -15.98 10.64 -6.57
CA ALA A 198 -17.44 10.72 -6.49
C ALA A 198 -17.99 12.14 -6.80
N THR A 199 -17.25 13.19 -6.43
CA THR A 199 -17.66 14.59 -6.67
C THR A 199 -17.30 15.07 -8.08
N GLY A 200 -16.21 14.58 -8.67
CA GLY A 200 -15.84 14.79 -10.08
C GLY A 200 -16.87 14.21 -11.05
N ALA A 201 -17.47 13.06 -10.72
CA ALA A 201 -18.57 12.49 -11.48
C ALA A 201 -19.83 13.38 -11.50
N LYS A 202 -20.10 14.14 -10.43
CA LYS A 202 -21.22 15.10 -10.38
C LYS A 202 -20.99 16.37 -11.22
N HIS A 203 -19.74 16.77 -11.46
CA HIS A 203 -19.44 17.93 -12.31
C HIS A 203 -19.42 17.61 -13.81
N LYS A 204 -19.34 16.32 -14.19
CA LYS A 204 -19.35 15.91 -15.61
C LYS A 204 -20.75 15.73 -16.21
N THR A 205 -21.83 15.99 -15.47
CA THR A 205 -23.15 16.18 -16.08
C THR A 205 -23.24 17.59 -16.67
N THR A 206 -22.48 17.85 -17.73
CA THR A 206 -22.79 18.96 -18.63
C THR A 206 -24.05 18.58 -19.38
N THR A 207 -25.17 19.14 -18.91
CA THR A 207 -26.49 19.08 -19.55
C THR A 207 -26.38 19.25 -21.07
N PRO A 208 -26.97 18.37 -21.89
CA PRO A 208 -26.99 18.55 -23.33
C PRO A 208 -27.84 19.79 -23.64
N SER A 209 -27.21 20.88 -24.07
CA SER A 209 -27.95 22.00 -24.62
C SER A 209 -28.41 21.63 -26.03
N PRO A 210 -29.73 21.62 -26.30
CA PRO A 210 -30.24 21.22 -27.60
C PRO A 210 -29.80 22.25 -28.64
N ALA A 211 -29.23 21.75 -29.74
CA ALA A 211 -28.99 22.55 -30.93
C ALA A 211 -30.34 23.11 -31.39
N ALA A 212 -30.59 24.37 -31.04
CA ALA A 212 -31.63 25.18 -31.61
C ALA A 212 -31.41 25.17 -33.13
N ALA A 213 -32.34 24.55 -33.84
CA ALA A 213 -32.51 24.74 -35.27
C ALA A 213 -32.77 26.23 -35.49
N SER A 214 -31.70 26.94 -35.84
CA SER A 214 -31.70 28.32 -36.29
C SER A 214 -31.92 28.33 -37.79
N THR A 215 -32.97 29.03 -38.23
CA THR A 215 -33.01 30.03 -39.34
C THR A 215 -34.49 30.27 -39.67
N ALA A 216 -35.09 31.39 -39.23
CA ALA A 216 -35.07 32.76 -39.79
C ALA A 216 -36.36 33.02 -40.61
N PRO A 217 -36.86 34.28 -40.66
CA PRO A 217 -38.28 34.63 -40.51
C PRO A 217 -39.18 34.37 -41.72
#